data_AF-T2IKM4-F1
#
_entry.id   AF-T2IKM4-F1
#
_cell.length_a   1.000
_cell.length_b   1.000
_cell.length_c   1.000
_cell.angle_alpha   90.00
_cell.angle_beta   90.00
_cell.angle_gamma   90.00
#
_symmetry.space_group_name_H-M   'P 1'
#
loop_
_entity.id
_entity.type
_entity.pdbx_description
1 polymer ?
#
loop_
_entity_poly.entity_id
_entity_poly.type
_entity_poly.pdbx_seq_one_letter_code
_entity_poly.pdbx_strand_id
1 'polypeptide(L)'
;MPRYGAERLCGIRCIATQLKSDPPKESSLTAMVLQRLDSLVVLSITSEGKTRRGGGATGYIKEAYIAHLLPPSEFNPNHAYYWTVSPAMTIETLSEQDFFGLVEGLEEEFSREYVAQQVEGDHERVLIVGLQTDKMSDRAFAEELAEVKRLVDTAGGETVETIQQKRPKPHPQTLVGKGKVEEIALRVQTLRANLVVFSLDLSPAQVRNLETQLGVKVVDRTEVILDIFAQRAQSRAGKLQVELAQLEYMLPRLVGRGQAMSRLGGGIGTRGPGETKLETERRAIQKRISRLQQEVNKLQSHRSRLRQQRQKQEVPSIAIVGYTNAGKSTLINALTNAEVYTADQLFATLDPTTRRLSGIDDNTGQPYTFLLTDTVGFIHELPPSLVDAFRATLEEVTEADALLHLVDLSHPAWQHHIQSVMNILQEMPLVPGPILLVFNKIDTVDGETLKVAQEEYPLAVFISASQRLGLETLRHKLSQLVQYALKNSSF
;
A
#
# COMPACT_ATOMS: atom_id res chain seq x y z
N MET A 1 -10.83 25.16 -17.17
CA MET A 1 -10.39 23.75 -17.14
C MET A 1 -11.32 23.02 -16.21
N PRO A 2 -11.77 21.79 -16.54
CA PRO A 2 -12.57 20.99 -15.62
C PRO A 2 -11.85 20.87 -14.28
N ARG A 3 -12.61 21.09 -13.21
CA ARG A 3 -12.21 20.89 -11.81
C ARG A 3 -12.38 19.40 -11.50
N TYR A 4 -11.52 18.82 -10.67
CA TYR A 4 -11.58 17.41 -10.31
C TYR A 4 -11.42 17.27 -8.79
N GLY A 5 -12.23 16.42 -8.17
CA GLY A 5 -12.22 16.16 -6.73
C GLY A 5 -13.55 15.57 -6.23
N ALA A 6 -13.50 14.75 -5.19
CA ALA A 6 -14.71 14.13 -4.61
C ALA A 6 -15.68 15.15 -3.99
N GLU A 7 -15.14 16.28 -3.50
CA GLU A 7 -15.87 17.35 -2.83
C GLU A 7 -16.54 18.35 -3.78
N ARG A 8 -16.25 18.32 -5.10
CA ARG A 8 -16.67 19.39 -6.03
C ARG A 8 -17.20 18.88 -7.36
N LEU A 9 -17.91 19.75 -8.08
CA LEU A 9 -18.35 19.50 -9.46
C LEU A 9 -17.28 20.02 -10.44
N CYS A 10 -17.33 19.55 -11.69
CA CYS A 10 -16.23 19.76 -12.61
C CYS A 10 -16.15 21.17 -13.21
N GLY A 11 -17.05 22.09 -12.86
CA GLY A 11 -17.07 23.45 -13.39
C GLY A 11 -17.59 23.54 -14.83
N ILE A 12 -18.16 22.47 -15.37
CA ILE A 12 -18.69 22.43 -16.74
C ILE A 12 -20.21 22.27 -16.69
N ARG A 13 -20.90 23.23 -17.30
CA ARG A 13 -22.33 23.18 -17.61
C ARG A 13 -22.50 22.79 -19.06
N CYS A 14 -23.22 21.70 -19.32
CA CYS A 14 -23.44 21.18 -20.67
C CYS A 14 -24.85 21.52 -21.14
N ILE A 15 -24.96 22.05 -22.36
CA ILE A 15 -26.24 22.24 -23.04
C ILE A 15 -26.28 21.29 -24.22
N ALA A 16 -27.28 20.40 -24.24
CA ALA A 16 -27.55 19.49 -25.33
C ALA A 16 -28.92 19.80 -25.95
N THR A 17 -29.11 19.43 -27.21
CA THR A 17 -30.37 19.65 -27.92
C THR A 17 -30.90 18.34 -28.47
N GLN A 18 -32.23 18.21 -28.52
CA GLN A 18 -32.92 17.04 -29.04
C GLN A 18 -34.21 17.43 -29.76
N LEU A 19 -34.68 16.55 -30.64
CA LEU A 19 -35.91 16.78 -31.43
C LEU A 19 -37.16 16.18 -30.78
N LYS A 20 -37.00 15.27 -29.82
CA LYS A 20 -38.11 14.64 -29.10
C LYS A 20 -38.31 15.34 -27.75
N SER A 21 -39.57 15.51 -27.35
CA SER A 21 -39.98 16.05 -26.05
C SER A 21 -39.94 14.97 -24.95
N ASP A 22 -38.76 14.38 -24.72
CA ASP A 22 -38.57 13.34 -23.70
C ASP A 22 -37.52 13.80 -22.67
N PRO A 23 -37.54 13.32 -21.42
CA PRO A 23 -36.45 13.57 -20.47
C PRO A 23 -35.08 13.08 -21.00
N PRO A 24 -33.95 13.56 -20.46
CA PRO A 24 -32.62 13.12 -20.86
C PRO A 24 -32.49 11.60 -20.76
N LYS A 25 -31.93 10.97 -21.80
CA LYS A 25 -31.69 9.53 -21.79
C LYS A 25 -30.68 9.15 -20.71
N GLU A 26 -30.82 7.93 -20.19
CA GLU A 26 -29.91 7.36 -19.20
C GLU A 26 -28.44 7.46 -19.64
N SER A 27 -28.12 7.21 -20.92
CA SER A 27 -26.76 7.37 -21.45
C SER A 27 -26.16 8.77 -21.27
N SER A 28 -26.99 9.81 -21.37
CA SER A 28 -26.58 11.21 -21.19
C SER A 28 -26.39 11.54 -19.71
N LEU A 29 -27.22 10.94 -18.84
CA LEU A 29 -27.12 11.06 -17.38
C LEU A 29 -25.88 10.32 -16.85
N THR A 30 -25.59 9.13 -17.37
CA THR A 30 -24.34 8.41 -17.06
C THR A 30 -23.11 9.22 -17.49
N ALA A 31 -23.15 9.86 -18.66
CA ALA A 31 -22.07 10.75 -19.08
C ALA A 31 -21.92 11.97 -18.16
N MET A 32 -23.03 12.53 -17.66
CA MET A 32 -23.05 13.61 -16.68
C MET A 32 -22.37 13.21 -15.37
N VAL A 33 -22.65 11.99 -14.87
CA VAL A 33 -22.03 11.41 -13.67
C VAL A 33 -20.53 11.20 -13.88
N LEU A 34 -20.14 10.53 -14.96
CA LEU A 34 -18.73 10.23 -15.25
C LEU A 34 -17.87 11.49 -15.37
N GLN A 35 -18.44 12.56 -15.92
CA GLN A 35 -17.75 13.84 -16.08
C GLN A 35 -17.97 14.79 -14.89
N ARG A 36 -18.76 14.41 -13.89
CA ARG A 36 -19.20 15.24 -12.75
C ARG A 36 -19.64 16.65 -13.16
N LEU A 37 -20.46 16.75 -14.21
CA LEU A 37 -20.92 18.05 -14.71
C LEU A 37 -21.69 18.82 -13.63
N ASP A 38 -21.53 20.13 -13.63
CA ASP A 38 -22.28 21.04 -12.75
C ASP A 38 -23.79 20.90 -13.02
N SER A 39 -24.14 20.81 -14.30
CA SER A 39 -25.50 20.56 -14.77
C SER A 39 -25.49 20.11 -16.23
N LEU A 40 -26.46 19.28 -16.61
CA LEU A 40 -26.84 18.97 -17.97
C LEU A 40 -28.20 19.59 -18.28
N VAL A 41 -28.23 20.56 -19.19
CA VAL A 41 -29.47 21.16 -19.70
C VAL A 41 -29.78 20.56 -21.06
N VAL A 42 -30.96 19.97 -21.21
CA VAL A 42 -31.43 19.41 -22.49
C VAL A 42 -32.57 20.24 -23.03
N LEU A 43 -32.39 20.82 -24.22
CA LEU A 43 -33.39 21.65 -24.90
C LEU A 43 -34.09 20.83 -26.00
N SER A 44 -35.40 20.71 -25.91
CA SER A 44 -36.23 20.10 -26.94
C SER A 44 -36.61 21.14 -27.98
N ILE A 45 -36.20 20.94 -29.23
CA ILE A 45 -36.39 21.89 -30.34
C ILE A 45 -37.53 21.41 -31.24
N THR A 46 -38.40 22.33 -31.66
CA THR A 46 -39.46 22.09 -32.65
C THR A 46 -38.90 21.92 -34.06
N SER A 47 -39.63 21.18 -34.91
CA SER A 47 -39.38 21.13 -36.36
C SER A 47 -39.77 22.41 -37.11
N GLU A 48 -40.41 23.35 -36.42
CA GLU A 48 -40.84 24.65 -36.95
C GLU A 48 -39.86 25.77 -36.55
N GLY A 49 -39.49 26.64 -37.50
CA GLY A 49 -38.83 27.90 -37.21
C GLY A 49 -38.42 28.69 -38.45
N LYS A 50 -37.70 29.79 -38.26
CA LYS A 50 -37.35 30.74 -39.32
C LYS A 50 -36.20 30.20 -40.18
N THR A 51 -36.32 30.28 -41.50
CA THR A 51 -35.18 30.05 -42.39
C THR A 51 -34.24 31.25 -42.35
N ARG A 52 -33.00 31.04 -41.94
CA ARG A 52 -31.96 32.09 -42.00
C ARG A 52 -31.60 32.34 -43.47
N ARG A 53 -31.34 33.58 -43.88
CA ARG A 53 -30.72 33.87 -45.20
C ARG A 53 -29.39 33.10 -45.26
N GLY A 54 -29.35 32.01 -46.01
CA GLY A 54 -28.25 31.03 -46.01
C GLY A 54 -28.66 29.56 -45.85
N GLY A 55 -29.96 29.25 -45.66
CA GLY A 55 -30.50 27.89 -45.84
C GLY A 55 -30.53 26.99 -44.59
N GLY A 56 -30.08 27.47 -43.43
CA GLY A 56 -30.25 26.74 -42.17
C GLY A 56 -31.68 26.85 -41.64
N ALA A 57 -32.36 25.72 -41.42
CA ALA A 57 -33.60 25.65 -40.67
C ALA A 57 -33.31 25.98 -39.19
N THR A 58 -34.05 26.93 -38.62
CA THR A 58 -34.05 27.17 -37.16
C THR A 58 -35.27 26.50 -36.56
N GLY A 59 -35.18 26.09 -35.29
CA GLY A 59 -36.30 25.56 -34.53
C GLY A 59 -36.48 26.32 -33.23
N TYR A 60 -37.71 26.45 -32.74
CA TYR A 60 -38.00 27.06 -31.44
C TYR A 60 -37.75 26.07 -30.30
N ILE A 61 -37.34 26.59 -29.14
CA ILE A 61 -37.25 25.76 -27.93
C ILE A 61 -38.67 25.54 -27.42
N LYS A 62 -39.10 24.28 -27.37
CA LYS A 62 -40.42 23.90 -26.85
C LYS A 62 -40.40 23.78 -25.33
N GLU A 63 -39.39 23.11 -24.82
CA GLU A 63 -39.20 22.82 -23.39
C GLU A 63 -37.74 22.52 -23.09
N ALA A 64 -37.38 22.60 -21.82
CA ALA A 64 -36.06 22.29 -21.29
C ALA A 64 -36.15 21.35 -20.09
N TYR A 65 -35.10 20.57 -19.89
CA TYR A 65 -34.86 19.75 -18.71
C TYR A 65 -33.52 20.13 -18.10
N ILE A 66 -33.44 20.20 -16.78
CA ILE A 66 -32.21 20.37 -16.03
C ILE A 66 -31.94 19.07 -15.29
N ALA A 67 -30.76 18.49 -15.50
CA ALA A 67 -30.26 17.41 -14.68
C ALA A 67 -29.02 17.87 -13.91
N HIS A 68 -28.89 17.40 -12.68
CA HIS A 68 -27.71 17.62 -11.85
C HIS A 68 -27.48 16.43 -10.93
N LEU A 69 -26.26 16.33 -10.40
CA LEU A 69 -25.91 15.29 -9.45
C LEU A 69 -26.53 15.56 -8.08
N LEU A 70 -26.72 14.49 -7.32
CA LEU A 70 -27.11 14.55 -5.92
C LEU A 70 -25.97 13.98 -5.06
N PRO A 71 -25.71 14.57 -3.88
CA PRO A 71 -24.84 13.96 -2.90
C PRO A 71 -25.45 12.64 -2.40
N PRO A 72 -24.63 11.63 -2.07
CA PRO A 72 -25.12 10.40 -1.48
C PRO A 72 -25.77 10.71 -0.13
N SER A 73 -27.08 10.55 0.03
CA SER A 73 -27.73 10.61 1.34
C SER A 73 -27.92 9.20 1.91
N GLU A 74 -27.76 9.03 3.22
CA GLU A 74 -28.03 7.77 3.94
C GLU A 74 -29.45 7.20 3.72
N PHE A 75 -30.41 8.05 3.35
CA PHE A 75 -31.84 7.74 3.39
C PHE A 75 -32.38 6.95 2.19
N ASN A 76 -31.56 6.53 1.22
CA ASN A 76 -32.08 5.76 0.08
C ASN A 76 -31.13 4.67 -0.45
N PRO A 77 -31.01 3.53 0.25
CA PRO A 77 -30.16 2.41 -0.17
C PRO A 77 -30.60 1.69 -1.46
N ASN A 78 -31.79 1.99 -1.99
CA ASN A 78 -32.37 1.32 -3.15
C ASN A 78 -32.31 2.11 -4.48
N HIS A 79 -31.83 3.35 -4.48
CA HIS A 79 -31.69 4.12 -5.72
C HIS A 79 -30.26 4.04 -6.28
N ALA A 80 -30.11 3.29 -7.37
CA ALA A 80 -28.86 3.10 -8.12
C ALA A 80 -28.37 4.34 -8.90
N TYR A 81 -29.00 5.52 -8.75
CA TYR A 81 -28.76 6.68 -9.61
C TYR A 81 -28.55 7.98 -8.82
N TYR A 82 -27.38 8.60 -9.00
CA TYR A 82 -26.89 9.81 -8.31
C TYR A 82 -27.26 11.11 -9.04
N TRP A 83 -28.48 11.24 -9.54
CA TRP A 83 -28.91 12.45 -10.23
C TRP A 83 -30.40 12.71 -10.06
N THR A 84 -30.77 13.97 -10.25
CA THR A 84 -32.17 14.37 -10.42
C THR A 84 -32.37 15.00 -11.78
N VAL A 85 -33.59 14.91 -12.29
CA VAL A 85 -34.04 15.55 -13.52
C VAL A 85 -35.26 16.38 -13.17
N SER A 86 -35.23 17.67 -13.53
CA SER A 86 -36.37 18.56 -13.34
C SER A 86 -37.57 18.11 -14.18
N PRO A 87 -38.80 18.50 -13.79
CA PRO A 87 -39.92 18.52 -14.72
C PRO A 87 -39.61 19.38 -15.95
N ALA A 88 -40.35 19.16 -17.04
CA ALA A 88 -40.25 19.98 -18.24
C ALA A 88 -40.57 21.45 -17.90
N MET A 89 -39.71 22.37 -18.32
CA MET A 89 -39.86 23.81 -18.05
C MET A 89 -39.72 24.64 -19.33
N THR A 90 -40.21 25.88 -19.29
CA THR A 90 -40.06 26.82 -20.41
C THR A 90 -38.68 27.46 -20.40
N ILE A 91 -38.30 28.07 -21.53
CA ILE A 91 -37.01 28.77 -21.66
C ILE A 91 -36.92 30.00 -20.73
N GLU A 92 -38.05 30.67 -20.47
CA GLU A 92 -38.13 31.77 -19.53
C GLU A 92 -37.84 31.29 -18.11
N THR A 93 -38.50 30.19 -17.69
CA THR A 93 -38.29 29.57 -16.38
C THR A 93 -36.84 29.09 -16.20
N LEU A 94 -36.23 28.55 -17.26
CA LEU A 94 -34.83 28.15 -17.28
C LEU A 94 -33.88 29.35 -17.11
N SER A 95 -34.21 30.49 -17.71
CA SER A 95 -33.37 31.70 -17.66
C SER A 95 -33.36 32.37 -16.29
N GLU A 96 -34.38 32.11 -15.46
CA GLU A 96 -34.50 32.63 -14.10
C GLU A 96 -33.83 31.71 -13.05
N GLN A 97 -33.32 30.54 -13.44
CA GLN A 97 -32.66 29.62 -12.50
C GLN A 97 -31.33 30.18 -12.00
N ASP A 98 -31.15 30.18 -10.67
CA ASP A 98 -29.86 30.49 -10.05
C ASP A 98 -28.93 29.27 -10.07
N PHE A 99 -28.27 29.07 -11.20
CA PHE A 99 -27.30 28.00 -11.37
C PHE A 99 -26.06 28.17 -10.47
N PHE A 100 -25.72 29.40 -10.07
CA PHE A 100 -24.56 29.60 -9.21
C PHE A 100 -24.88 29.16 -7.79
N GLY A 101 -26.02 29.57 -7.25
CA GLY A 101 -26.52 29.12 -5.95
C GLY A 101 -26.74 27.59 -5.90
N LEU A 102 -27.27 27.00 -6.97
CA LEU A 102 -27.44 25.54 -7.06
C LEU A 102 -26.10 24.79 -6.97
N VAL A 103 -25.09 25.23 -7.74
CA VAL A 103 -23.77 24.58 -7.76
C VAL A 103 -23.04 24.78 -6.44
N GLU A 104 -23.07 25.98 -5.86
CA GLU A 104 -22.48 26.24 -4.54
C GLU A 104 -23.12 25.38 -3.45
N GLY A 105 -24.45 25.29 -3.42
CA GLY A 105 -25.17 24.44 -2.47
C GLY A 105 -24.82 22.96 -2.60
N LEU A 106 -24.76 22.44 -3.85
CA LEU A 106 -24.36 21.06 -4.11
C LEU A 106 -22.91 20.80 -3.69
N GLU A 107 -21.96 21.70 -4.02
CA GLU A 107 -20.56 21.57 -3.61
C GLU A 107 -20.40 21.61 -2.07
N GLU A 108 -21.19 22.43 -1.36
CA GLU A 108 -21.22 22.44 0.11
C GLU A 108 -21.75 21.13 0.70
N GLU A 109 -22.78 20.54 0.10
CA GLU A 109 -23.30 19.23 0.54
C GLU A 109 -22.31 18.10 0.22
N PHE A 110 -21.72 18.06 -0.98
CA PHE A 110 -20.65 17.11 -1.31
C PHE A 110 -19.46 17.23 -0.35
N SER A 111 -19.06 18.45 0.01
CA SER A 111 -17.98 18.68 0.96
C SER A 111 -18.34 18.22 2.37
N ARG A 112 -19.57 18.50 2.85
CA ARG A 112 -20.05 18.05 4.17
C ARG A 112 -20.10 16.53 4.28
N GLU A 113 -20.68 15.87 3.27
CA GLU A 113 -20.81 14.41 3.24
C GLU A 113 -19.42 13.74 3.18
N TYR A 114 -18.50 14.31 2.38
CA TYR A 114 -17.12 13.83 2.29
C TYR A 114 -16.38 13.90 3.64
N VAL A 115 -16.57 15.00 4.39
CA VAL A 115 -15.97 15.18 5.73
C VAL A 115 -16.62 14.25 6.76
N ALA A 116 -17.95 14.08 6.74
CA ALA A 116 -18.64 13.16 7.64
C ALA A 116 -18.17 11.70 7.41
N GLN A 117 -18.01 11.29 6.15
CA GLN A 117 -17.54 9.95 5.78
C GLN A 117 -16.08 9.69 6.15
N GLN A 118 -15.21 10.71 6.15
CA GLN A 118 -13.85 10.60 6.68
C GLN A 118 -13.81 10.36 8.21
N VAL A 119 -14.87 10.74 8.93
CA VAL A 119 -14.94 10.70 10.39
C VAL A 119 -15.68 9.45 10.91
N GLU A 120 -16.60 8.86 10.13
CA GLU A 120 -17.43 7.71 10.55
C GLU A 120 -16.85 6.32 10.24
N GLY A 121 -15.86 6.20 9.36
CA GLY A 121 -15.23 4.91 9.07
C GLY A 121 -14.07 4.62 10.01
N ASP A 122 -14.27 3.76 11.02
CA ASP A 122 -13.19 3.28 11.91
C ASP A 122 -12.11 2.48 11.13
N HIS A 123 -12.35 2.17 9.84
CA HIS A 123 -11.45 1.46 8.93
C HIS A 123 -11.47 2.08 7.52
N GLU A 124 -10.32 2.15 6.86
CA GLU A 124 -10.22 2.60 5.47
C GLU A 124 -10.84 1.54 4.52
N ARG A 125 -11.73 1.94 3.62
CA ARG A 125 -12.37 1.04 2.65
C ARG A 125 -11.53 1.03 1.38
N VAL A 126 -10.86 -0.09 1.13
CA VAL A 126 -9.76 -0.20 0.18
C VAL A 126 -10.15 -0.98 -1.06
N LEU A 127 -9.89 -0.40 -2.22
CA LEU A 127 -9.94 -1.11 -3.50
C LEU A 127 -8.52 -1.45 -3.96
N ILE A 128 -8.25 -2.75 -4.16
CA ILE A 128 -6.93 -3.22 -4.60
C ILE A 128 -6.90 -3.35 -6.12
N VAL A 129 -5.83 -2.87 -6.75
CA VAL A 129 -5.62 -2.97 -8.20
C VAL A 129 -4.34 -3.74 -8.52
N GLY A 130 -4.50 -4.90 -9.17
CA GLY A 130 -3.39 -5.74 -9.63
C GLY A 130 -3.15 -5.63 -11.13
N LEU A 131 -1.88 -5.55 -11.54
CA LEU A 131 -1.46 -5.62 -12.93
C LEU A 131 -0.63 -6.89 -13.19
N GLN A 132 -1.17 -7.82 -13.98
CA GLN A 132 -0.42 -8.98 -14.43
C GLN A 132 0.33 -8.66 -15.72
N THR A 133 1.66 -8.76 -15.68
CA THR A 133 2.51 -8.62 -16.88
C THR A 133 2.79 -9.96 -17.56
N ASP A 134 3.21 -9.95 -18.82
CA ASP A 134 3.51 -11.19 -19.57
C ASP A 134 4.64 -12.02 -18.95
N LYS A 135 5.47 -11.41 -18.09
CA LYS A 135 6.55 -12.09 -17.38
C LYS A 135 6.08 -12.84 -16.13
N MET A 136 4.86 -12.57 -15.67
CA MET A 136 4.33 -13.12 -14.43
C MET A 136 3.41 -14.30 -14.73
N SER A 137 3.70 -15.45 -14.12
CA SER A 137 2.77 -16.58 -14.15
C SER A 137 1.48 -16.24 -13.40
N ASP A 138 0.38 -16.91 -13.76
CA ASP A 138 -0.92 -16.69 -13.09
C ASP A 138 -0.82 -16.98 -11.58
N ARG A 139 0.00 -17.97 -11.19
CA ARG A 139 0.28 -18.31 -9.80
C ARG A 139 1.03 -17.20 -9.06
N ALA A 140 2.11 -16.69 -9.62
CA ALA A 140 2.89 -15.61 -9.00
C ALA A 140 2.04 -14.34 -8.82
N PHE A 141 1.20 -14.01 -9.81
CA PHE A 141 0.30 -12.87 -9.71
C PHE A 141 -0.77 -13.04 -8.61
N ALA A 142 -1.34 -14.24 -8.47
CA ALA A 142 -2.28 -14.53 -7.40
C ALA A 142 -1.64 -14.43 -6.01
N GLU A 143 -0.38 -14.87 -5.88
CA GLU A 143 0.39 -14.77 -4.64
C GLU A 143 0.71 -13.32 -4.26
N GLU A 144 1.14 -12.49 -5.22
CA GLU A 144 1.36 -11.04 -5.02
C GLU A 144 0.08 -10.34 -4.54
N LEU A 145 -1.05 -10.60 -5.19
CA LEU A 145 -2.33 -10.01 -4.79
C LEU A 145 -2.79 -10.47 -3.40
N ALA A 146 -2.58 -11.74 -3.06
CA ALA A 146 -2.87 -12.26 -1.74
C ALA A 146 -1.97 -11.60 -0.67
N GLU A 147 -0.71 -11.32 -0.99
CA GLU A 147 0.21 -10.59 -0.11
C GLU A 147 -0.24 -9.14 0.08
N VAL A 148 -0.58 -8.42 -0.99
CA VAL A 148 -1.08 -7.04 -0.93
C VAL A 148 -2.36 -6.94 -0.11
N LYS A 149 -3.28 -7.91 -0.27
CA LYS A 149 -4.47 -7.99 0.58
C LYS A 149 -4.11 -8.14 2.06
N ARG A 150 -3.19 -9.04 2.38
CA ARG A 150 -2.69 -9.18 3.77
C ARG A 150 -2.00 -7.93 4.30
N LEU A 151 -1.31 -7.17 3.45
CA LEU A 151 -0.71 -5.88 3.83
C LEU A 151 -1.81 -4.87 4.20
N VAL A 152 -2.84 -4.75 3.36
CA VAL A 152 -4.00 -3.88 3.63
C VAL A 152 -4.69 -4.28 4.93
N ASP A 153 -5.00 -5.57 5.10
CA ASP A 153 -5.64 -6.08 6.31
C ASP A 153 -4.76 -5.81 7.56
N THR A 154 -3.44 -5.94 7.43
CA THR A 154 -2.48 -5.65 8.51
C THR A 154 -2.41 -4.16 8.87
N ALA A 155 -2.59 -3.29 7.89
CA ALA A 155 -2.60 -1.83 8.08
C ALA A 155 -3.91 -1.32 8.70
N GLY A 156 -4.95 -2.18 8.80
CA GLY A 156 -6.28 -1.84 9.31
C GLY A 156 -7.27 -1.44 8.21
N GLY A 157 -6.95 -1.69 6.94
CA GLY A 157 -7.85 -1.44 5.81
C GLY A 157 -8.83 -2.59 5.58
N GLU A 158 -10.07 -2.28 5.20
CA GLU A 158 -11.08 -3.23 4.76
C GLU A 158 -11.05 -3.34 3.22
N THR A 159 -10.60 -4.47 2.69
CA THR A 159 -10.60 -4.69 1.24
C THR A 159 -12.02 -4.93 0.71
N VAL A 160 -12.58 -3.96 -0.03
CA VAL A 160 -13.96 -4.04 -0.59
C VAL A 160 -14.03 -4.75 -1.95
N GLU A 161 -13.02 -4.60 -2.80
CA GLU A 161 -12.93 -5.27 -4.10
C GLU A 161 -11.47 -5.37 -4.56
N THR A 162 -11.15 -6.38 -5.37
CA THR A 162 -9.86 -6.51 -6.06
C THR A 162 -10.09 -6.49 -7.56
N ILE A 163 -9.53 -5.49 -8.24
CA ILE A 163 -9.61 -5.32 -9.69
C ILE A 163 -8.28 -5.78 -10.30
N GLN A 164 -8.38 -6.57 -11.36
CA GLN A 164 -7.21 -7.12 -12.05
C GLN A 164 -7.17 -6.69 -13.52
N GLN A 165 -5.98 -6.45 -14.03
CA GLN A 165 -5.76 -6.24 -15.45
C GLN A 165 -4.54 -7.02 -15.93
N LYS A 166 -4.71 -7.80 -17.00
CA LYS A 166 -3.60 -8.41 -17.74
C LYS A 166 -3.12 -7.46 -18.83
N ARG A 167 -1.82 -7.18 -18.89
CA ARG A 167 -1.21 -6.28 -19.89
C ARG A 167 0.26 -6.60 -20.09
N PRO A 168 0.80 -6.53 -21.33
CA PRO A 168 2.22 -6.80 -21.57
C PRO A 168 3.19 -5.96 -20.75
N LYS A 169 2.86 -4.67 -20.58
CA LYS A 169 3.67 -3.71 -19.84
C LYS A 169 2.79 -2.68 -19.09
N PRO A 170 3.29 -2.18 -17.93
CA PRO A 170 2.75 -1.01 -17.25
C PRO A 170 2.41 0.14 -18.18
N HIS A 171 1.26 0.77 -17.98
CA HIS A 171 0.95 2.04 -18.63
C HIS A 171 1.81 3.16 -18.00
N PRO A 172 2.56 3.94 -18.79
CA PRO A 172 3.51 4.91 -18.25
C PRO A 172 2.86 6.01 -17.40
N GLN A 173 1.58 6.33 -17.65
CA GLN A 173 0.89 7.41 -16.94
C GLN A 173 -0.01 6.96 -15.79
N THR A 174 -0.44 5.70 -15.76
CA THR A 174 -1.49 5.25 -14.82
C THR A 174 -1.31 3.81 -14.34
N LEU A 175 -0.22 3.12 -14.74
CA LEU A 175 0.04 1.69 -14.53
C LEU A 175 -0.95 0.76 -15.27
N VAL A 176 -2.25 1.04 -15.19
CA VAL A 176 -3.35 0.38 -15.91
C VAL A 176 -3.82 1.20 -17.12
N GLY A 177 -4.56 0.57 -18.04
CA GLY A 177 -5.11 1.23 -19.23
C GLY A 177 -6.27 2.20 -18.92
N LYS A 178 -6.51 3.17 -19.81
CA LYS A 178 -7.54 4.22 -19.64
C LYS A 178 -8.93 3.69 -19.28
N GLY A 179 -9.46 2.73 -20.03
CA GLY A 179 -10.78 2.16 -19.74
C GLY A 179 -10.85 1.46 -18.37
N LYS A 180 -9.73 0.93 -17.88
CA LYS A 180 -9.64 0.36 -16.54
C LYS A 180 -9.61 1.44 -15.45
N VAL A 181 -9.01 2.61 -15.72
CA VAL A 181 -9.10 3.76 -14.80
C VAL A 181 -10.54 4.24 -14.66
N GLU A 182 -11.29 4.32 -15.76
CA GLU A 182 -12.71 4.68 -15.76
C GLU A 182 -13.56 3.66 -14.97
N GLU A 183 -13.28 2.37 -15.14
CA GLU A 183 -13.89 1.29 -14.35
C GLU A 183 -13.57 1.41 -12.86
N ILE A 184 -12.30 1.65 -12.50
CA ILE A 184 -11.89 1.85 -11.11
C ILE A 184 -12.60 3.07 -10.51
N ALA A 185 -12.69 4.19 -11.23
CA ALA A 185 -13.38 5.39 -10.76
C ALA A 185 -14.86 5.12 -10.44
N LEU A 186 -15.55 4.35 -11.30
CA LEU A 186 -16.93 3.95 -11.06
C LEU A 186 -17.05 3.06 -9.82
N ARG A 187 -16.13 2.10 -9.65
CA ARG A 187 -16.12 1.18 -8.51
C ARG A 187 -15.82 1.88 -7.19
N VAL A 188 -14.87 2.81 -7.19
CA VAL A 188 -14.56 3.69 -6.04
C VAL A 188 -15.82 4.38 -5.55
N GLN A 189 -16.62 4.96 -6.46
CA GLN A 189 -17.88 5.62 -6.09
C GLN A 189 -18.97 4.62 -5.65
N THR A 190 -19.14 3.53 -6.39
CA THR A 190 -20.21 2.54 -6.13
C THR A 190 -20.01 1.83 -4.80
N LEU A 191 -18.77 1.45 -4.51
CA LEU A 191 -18.40 0.72 -3.28
C LEU A 191 -18.06 1.67 -2.13
N ARG A 192 -17.97 2.98 -2.39
CA ARG A 192 -17.52 4.01 -1.43
C ARG A 192 -16.15 3.67 -0.85
N ALA A 193 -15.22 3.27 -1.73
CA ALA A 193 -13.81 3.11 -1.35
C ALA A 193 -13.19 4.51 -1.18
N ASN A 194 -12.45 4.72 -0.10
CA ASN A 194 -11.73 5.98 0.17
C ASN A 194 -10.22 5.88 -0.10
N LEU A 195 -9.72 4.66 -0.37
CA LEU A 195 -8.34 4.37 -0.70
C LEU A 195 -8.25 3.39 -1.87
N VAL A 196 -7.32 3.64 -2.80
CA VAL A 196 -6.96 2.70 -3.86
C VAL A 196 -5.51 2.28 -3.70
N VAL A 197 -5.28 0.97 -3.55
CA VAL A 197 -3.96 0.37 -3.37
C VAL A 197 -3.55 -0.37 -4.65
N PHE A 198 -2.40 -0.01 -5.22
CA PHE A 198 -1.83 -0.75 -6.36
C PHE A 198 -0.81 -1.80 -5.90
N SER A 199 -0.83 -2.98 -6.53
CA SER A 199 0.07 -4.08 -6.18
C SER A 199 1.53 -3.81 -6.52
N LEU A 200 1.78 -2.95 -7.52
CA LEU A 200 3.12 -2.55 -7.96
C LEU A 200 3.40 -1.10 -7.60
N ASP A 201 4.69 -0.77 -7.47
CA ASP A 201 5.14 0.59 -7.21
C ASP A 201 4.72 1.58 -8.31
N LEU A 202 4.26 2.75 -7.88
CA LEU A 202 3.80 3.80 -8.77
C LEU A 202 4.82 4.93 -8.81
N SER A 203 5.16 5.42 -10.00
CA SER A 203 5.90 6.67 -10.13
C SER A 203 5.10 7.86 -9.58
N PRO A 204 5.78 8.96 -9.18
CA PRO A 204 5.10 10.19 -8.74
C PRO A 204 4.09 10.74 -9.75
N ALA A 205 4.34 10.57 -11.05
CA ALA A 205 3.42 11.00 -12.10
C ALA A 205 2.17 10.11 -12.17
N GLN A 206 2.34 8.79 -12.02
CA GLN A 206 1.23 7.85 -12.00
C GLN A 206 0.28 8.11 -10.84
N VAL A 207 0.79 8.28 -9.61
CA VAL A 207 -0.04 8.61 -8.44
C VAL A 207 -0.88 9.85 -8.70
N ARG A 208 -0.27 10.95 -9.13
CA ARG A 208 -1.02 12.20 -9.39
C ARG A 208 -2.10 12.04 -10.45
N ASN A 209 -1.79 11.35 -11.55
CA ASN A 209 -2.74 11.15 -12.63
C ASN A 209 -3.92 10.28 -12.19
N LEU A 210 -3.65 9.27 -11.36
CA LEU A 210 -4.67 8.40 -10.77
C LEU A 210 -5.50 9.16 -9.73
N GLU A 211 -4.89 9.84 -8.76
CA GLU A 211 -5.60 10.67 -7.77
C GLU A 211 -6.52 11.70 -8.45
N THR A 212 -6.05 12.35 -9.52
CA THR A 212 -6.84 13.33 -10.27
C THR A 212 -8.06 12.69 -10.96
N GLN A 213 -7.91 11.47 -11.49
CA GLN A 213 -8.98 10.76 -12.21
C GLN A 213 -9.95 10.03 -11.28
N LEU A 214 -9.46 9.50 -10.16
CA LEU A 214 -10.23 8.70 -9.21
C LEU A 214 -10.89 9.55 -8.11
N GLY A 215 -10.28 10.70 -7.77
CA GLY A 215 -10.80 11.61 -6.74
C GLY A 215 -10.59 11.13 -5.29
N VAL A 216 -9.81 10.08 -5.08
CA VAL A 216 -9.47 9.48 -3.77
C VAL A 216 -7.97 9.29 -3.64
N LYS A 217 -7.49 9.03 -2.41
CA LYS A 217 -6.06 8.76 -2.15
C LYS A 217 -5.64 7.50 -2.91
N VAL A 218 -4.49 7.56 -3.58
CA VAL A 218 -3.90 6.43 -4.29
C VAL A 218 -2.54 6.15 -3.68
N VAL A 219 -2.36 4.91 -3.23
CA VAL A 219 -1.12 4.43 -2.64
C VAL A 219 -0.62 3.21 -3.39
N ASP A 220 0.69 2.98 -3.32
CA ASP A 220 1.29 1.74 -3.82
C ASP A 220 1.69 0.84 -2.66
N ARG A 221 2.16 -0.37 -3.01
CA ARG A 221 2.64 -1.38 -2.06
C ARG A 221 3.66 -0.82 -1.08
N THR A 222 4.61 0.01 -1.55
CA THR A 222 5.64 0.62 -0.70
C THR A 222 5.05 1.49 0.41
N GLU A 223 4.07 2.33 0.09
CA GLU A 223 3.44 3.22 1.08
C GLU A 223 2.67 2.43 2.15
N VAL A 224 1.95 1.38 1.75
CA VAL A 224 1.24 0.49 2.71
C VAL A 224 2.22 -0.16 3.69
N ILE A 225 3.38 -0.63 3.20
CA ILE A 225 4.43 -1.22 4.05
C ILE A 225 4.98 -0.20 5.04
N LEU A 226 5.25 1.03 4.58
CA LEU A 226 5.73 2.12 5.44
C LEU A 226 4.73 2.46 6.54
N ASP A 227 3.44 2.46 6.23
CA ASP A 227 2.38 2.72 7.21
C ASP A 227 2.30 1.62 8.26
N ILE A 228 2.41 0.34 7.86
CA ILE A 228 2.52 -0.77 8.82
C ILE A 228 3.74 -0.58 9.72
N PHE A 229 4.90 -0.19 9.19
CA PHE A 229 6.07 0.07 10.03
C PHE A 229 5.89 1.22 10.99
N ALA A 230 5.21 2.29 10.56
CA ALA A 230 4.93 3.42 11.45
C ALA A 230 4.07 2.99 12.65
N GLN A 231 3.10 2.09 12.42
CA GLN A 231 2.29 1.50 13.49
C GLN A 231 3.09 0.56 14.41
N ARG A 232 4.10 -0.15 13.86
CA ARG A 232 4.87 -1.17 14.60
C ARG A 232 6.12 -0.63 15.29
N ALA A 233 6.67 0.50 14.85
CA ALA A 233 7.87 1.09 15.42
C ALA A 233 7.65 1.60 16.85
N GLN A 234 8.20 0.90 17.83
CA GLN A 234 8.11 1.27 19.25
C GLN A 234 9.39 1.94 19.72
N SER A 235 10.54 1.40 19.31
CA SER A 235 11.85 1.90 19.69
C SER A 235 12.16 3.25 19.04
N ARG A 236 13.03 4.04 19.69
CA ARG A 236 13.51 5.30 19.12
C ARG A 236 14.22 5.09 17.78
N ALA A 237 14.98 4.00 17.65
CA ALA A 237 15.72 3.68 16.43
C ALA A 237 14.75 3.36 15.27
N GLY A 238 13.78 2.47 15.52
CA GLY A 238 12.75 2.11 14.55
C GLY A 238 11.93 3.34 14.12
N LYS A 239 11.49 4.18 15.07
CA LYS A 239 10.74 5.42 14.75
C LYS A 239 11.51 6.37 13.85
N LEU A 240 12.80 6.57 14.10
CA LEU A 240 13.66 7.43 13.28
C LEU A 240 13.86 6.88 11.87
N GLN A 241 14.05 5.57 11.74
CA GLN A 241 14.25 4.90 10.45
C GLN A 241 12.97 4.93 9.60
N VAL A 242 11.81 4.67 10.21
CA VAL A 242 10.54 4.74 9.52
C VAL A 242 10.22 6.17 9.07
N GLU A 243 10.43 7.16 9.94
CA GLU A 243 10.24 8.57 9.58
C GLU A 243 11.15 8.98 8.42
N LEU A 244 12.43 8.57 8.46
CA LEU A 244 13.38 8.81 7.38
C LEU A 244 12.88 8.20 6.07
N ALA A 245 12.49 6.93 6.08
CA ALA A 245 12.01 6.21 4.90
C ALA A 245 10.74 6.83 4.32
N GLN A 246 9.78 7.23 5.17
CA GLN A 246 8.57 7.93 4.77
C GLN A 246 8.91 9.27 4.09
N LEU A 247 9.80 10.07 4.67
CA LEU A 247 10.18 11.35 4.08
C LEU A 247 10.94 11.19 2.76
N GLU A 248 11.83 10.21 2.64
CA GLU A 248 12.55 9.90 1.40
C GLU A 248 11.61 9.44 0.29
N TYR A 249 10.61 8.63 0.63
CA TYR A 249 9.57 8.18 -0.30
C TYR A 249 8.63 9.33 -0.72
N MET A 250 8.23 10.19 0.23
CA MET A 250 7.31 11.31 -0.03
C MET A 250 7.96 12.46 -0.81
N LEU A 251 9.23 12.78 -0.54
CA LEU A 251 9.93 13.92 -1.12
C LEU A 251 9.81 14.03 -2.67
N PRO A 252 10.10 12.97 -3.46
CA PRO A 252 9.94 13.03 -4.92
C PRO A 252 8.47 13.15 -5.37
N ARG A 253 7.51 12.77 -4.52
CA ARG A 253 6.07 12.79 -4.81
C ARG A 253 5.43 14.16 -4.58
N LEU A 254 6.00 14.99 -3.71
CA LEU A 254 5.52 16.36 -3.43
C LEU A 254 5.69 17.34 -4.60
N VAL A 255 6.70 17.14 -5.46
CA VAL A 255 7.12 18.07 -6.52
C VAL A 255 6.00 18.40 -7.52
N GLY A 256 5.03 17.50 -7.70
CA GLY A 256 3.94 17.70 -8.67
C GLY A 256 2.69 18.40 -8.15
N ARG A 257 2.52 18.59 -6.84
CA ARG A 257 1.33 19.27 -6.27
C ARG A 257 1.33 20.80 -6.53
N GLY A 258 2.49 21.37 -6.85
CA GLY A 258 2.64 22.81 -7.09
C GLY A 258 2.13 23.35 -8.41
N GLN A 259 2.03 22.51 -9.42
CA GLN A 259 1.50 22.94 -10.71
C GLN A 259 -0.01 23.23 -10.66
N ALA A 260 -0.74 22.58 -9.74
CA ALA A 260 -2.15 22.89 -9.48
C ALA A 260 -2.33 24.23 -8.74
N MET A 261 -1.45 24.56 -7.79
CA MET A 261 -1.49 25.81 -7.03
C MET A 261 -0.91 27.02 -7.79
N SER A 262 0.05 26.80 -8.70
CA SER A 262 0.70 27.87 -9.49
C SER A 262 -0.27 28.54 -10.48
N ARG A 263 -1.27 27.81 -10.99
CA ARG A 263 -2.25 28.35 -11.96
C ARG A 263 -3.26 29.34 -11.38
N LEU A 264 -3.35 29.48 -10.05
CA LEU A 264 -4.19 30.50 -9.40
C LEU A 264 -3.48 31.87 -9.28
N GLY A 265 -2.16 31.91 -9.41
CA GLY A 265 -1.37 33.15 -9.32
C GLY A 265 -0.99 33.67 -10.71
N GLY A 266 -1.92 34.31 -11.42
CA GLY A 266 -1.65 34.90 -12.73
C GLY A 266 -0.73 36.12 -12.65
N GLY A 267 0.47 36.03 -13.25
CA GLY A 267 1.37 37.17 -13.44
C GLY A 267 2.69 36.80 -14.10
N ILE A 268 3.01 37.44 -15.24
CA ILE A 268 4.25 37.24 -16.01
C ILE A 268 5.46 37.57 -15.14
N GLY A 269 6.33 36.58 -14.89
CA GLY A 269 7.69 36.79 -14.37
C GLY A 269 7.89 36.63 -12.85
N THR A 270 6.86 36.30 -12.07
CA THR A 270 7.04 35.96 -10.65
C THR A 270 6.63 34.52 -10.40
N ARG A 271 7.52 33.72 -9.80
CA ARG A 271 7.17 32.39 -9.27
C ARG A 271 5.99 32.58 -8.33
N GLY A 272 4.88 31.89 -8.59
CA GLY A 272 3.65 32.09 -7.83
C GLY A 272 3.83 31.71 -6.35
N PRO A 273 3.03 32.29 -5.42
CA PRO A 273 3.15 32.03 -3.98
C PRO A 273 3.03 30.54 -3.60
N GLY A 274 2.34 29.72 -4.40
CA GLY A 274 2.28 28.27 -4.22
C GLY A 274 3.58 27.54 -4.56
N GLU A 275 4.31 27.99 -5.58
CA GLU A 275 5.60 27.41 -5.98
C GLU A 275 6.69 27.71 -4.94
N THR A 276 6.68 28.91 -4.37
CA THR A 276 7.58 29.29 -3.27
C THR A 276 7.27 28.52 -1.99
N LYS A 277 5.99 28.31 -1.65
CA LYS A 277 5.59 27.52 -0.47
C LYS A 277 6.06 26.07 -0.56
N LEU A 278 5.86 25.43 -1.72
CA LEU A 278 6.30 24.05 -1.94
C LEU A 278 7.81 23.90 -2.01
N GLU A 279 8.52 24.87 -2.59
CA GLU A 279 9.99 24.88 -2.55
C GLU A 279 10.51 25.05 -1.11
N THR A 280 9.82 25.86 -0.30
CA THR A 280 10.15 26.06 1.12
C THR A 280 9.91 24.78 1.93
N GLU A 281 8.77 24.13 1.71
CA GLU A 281 8.41 22.84 2.33
C GLU A 281 9.39 21.74 1.91
N ARG A 282 9.74 21.66 0.62
CA ARG A 282 10.76 20.73 0.10
C ARG A 282 12.10 20.91 0.80
N ARG A 283 12.58 22.16 0.95
CA ARG A 283 13.82 22.46 1.67
C ARG A 283 13.73 22.07 3.15
N ALA A 284 12.58 22.28 3.78
CA ALA A 284 12.36 21.87 5.15
C ALA A 284 12.44 20.34 5.30
N ILE A 285 11.81 19.58 4.41
CA ILE A 285 11.86 18.11 4.38
C ILE A 285 13.28 17.62 4.12
N GLN A 286 13.99 18.18 3.14
CA GLN A 286 15.40 17.81 2.87
C GLN A 286 16.31 18.05 4.09
N LYS A 287 16.09 19.16 4.80
CA LYS A 287 16.82 19.45 6.04
C LYS A 287 16.45 18.47 7.16
N ARG A 288 15.20 18.03 7.24
CA ARG A 288 14.75 17.00 8.18
C ARG A 288 15.39 15.64 7.86
N ILE A 289 15.35 15.20 6.61
CA ILE A 289 16.03 13.98 6.13
C ILE A 289 17.51 14.02 6.51
N SER A 290 18.21 15.12 6.21
CA SER A 290 19.64 15.25 6.54
C SER A 290 19.93 15.14 8.04
N ARG A 291 19.04 15.64 8.90
CA ARG A 291 19.15 15.51 10.36
C ARG A 291 18.86 14.09 10.82
N LEU A 292 17.79 13.47 10.33
CA LEU A 292 17.41 12.10 10.65
C LEU A 292 18.52 11.13 10.25
N GLN A 293 19.10 11.29 9.05
CA GLN A 293 20.25 10.49 8.60
C GLN A 293 21.42 10.59 9.57
N GLN A 294 21.75 11.80 10.06
CA GLN A 294 22.80 11.97 11.04
C GLN A 294 22.47 11.30 12.38
N GLU A 295 21.21 11.32 12.82
CA GLU A 295 20.77 10.63 14.03
C GLU A 295 20.83 9.11 13.89
N VAL A 296 20.37 8.57 12.76
CA VAL A 296 20.47 7.14 12.42
C VAL A 296 21.94 6.71 12.42
N ASN A 297 22.81 7.41 11.69
CA ASN A 297 24.24 7.09 11.64
C ASN A 297 24.90 7.15 13.03
N LYS A 298 24.48 8.08 13.91
CA LYS A 298 24.96 8.14 15.30
C LYS A 298 24.52 6.91 16.09
N LEU A 299 23.27 6.47 15.96
CA LEU A 299 22.77 5.27 16.62
C LEU A 299 23.53 4.01 16.16
N GLN A 300 23.76 3.88 14.85
CA GLN A 300 24.57 2.78 14.29
C GLN A 300 26.01 2.81 14.84
N SER A 301 26.65 3.98 14.89
CA SER A 301 27.99 4.12 15.46
C SER A 301 28.05 3.80 16.96
N HIS A 302 26.95 4.04 17.69
CA HIS A 302 26.85 3.70 19.09
C HIS A 302 26.70 2.18 19.28
N ARG A 303 25.85 1.54 18.46
CA ARG A 303 25.70 0.07 18.44
C ARG A 303 27.00 -0.64 18.07
N SER A 304 27.73 -0.17 17.05
CA SER A 304 29.00 -0.77 16.66
C SER A 304 30.09 -0.65 17.74
N ARG A 305 30.11 0.44 18.53
CA ARG A 305 30.98 0.57 19.70
C ARG A 305 30.59 -0.37 20.83
N LEU A 306 29.29 -0.50 21.10
CA LEU A 306 28.79 -1.51 22.04
C LEU A 306 29.17 -2.92 21.57
N ARG A 307 29.12 -3.20 20.26
CA ARG A 307 29.59 -4.47 19.67
C ARG A 307 31.07 -4.71 19.93
N GLN A 308 31.95 -3.73 19.70
CA GLN A 308 33.39 -3.88 20.00
C GLN A 308 33.64 -4.15 21.48
N GLN A 309 32.82 -3.58 22.37
CA GLN A 309 32.87 -3.91 23.80
C GLN A 309 32.29 -5.30 24.12
N ARG A 310 31.26 -5.74 23.38
CA ARG A 310 30.62 -7.06 23.47
C ARG A 310 31.36 -8.18 22.74
N GLN A 311 32.36 -7.90 21.90
CA GLN A 311 33.30 -8.91 21.40
C GLN A 311 34.11 -9.60 22.51
N LYS A 312 33.90 -9.19 23.78
CA LYS A 312 34.34 -9.87 25.00
C LYS A 312 33.21 -10.63 25.74
N GLN A 313 32.00 -10.75 25.20
CA GLN A 313 30.90 -11.48 25.83
C GLN A 313 30.99 -12.98 25.53
N GLU A 314 30.86 -13.79 26.60
CA GLU A 314 30.96 -15.26 26.59
C GLU A 314 29.75 -15.97 25.95
N VAL A 315 28.69 -15.24 25.57
CA VAL A 315 27.41 -15.84 25.16
C VAL A 315 27.15 -15.62 23.66
N PRO A 316 27.12 -16.69 22.84
CA PRO A 316 26.86 -16.62 21.41
C PRO A 316 25.42 -16.22 21.08
N SER A 317 25.20 -15.73 19.87
CA SER A 317 23.95 -15.17 19.39
C SER A 317 23.51 -15.77 18.04
N ILE A 318 22.20 -15.98 17.90
CA ILE A 318 21.55 -16.50 16.71
C ILE A 318 20.44 -15.52 16.28
N ALA A 319 20.48 -15.04 15.05
CA ALA A 319 19.39 -14.26 14.47
C ALA A 319 18.45 -15.16 13.66
N ILE A 320 17.15 -15.01 13.87
CA ILE A 320 16.13 -15.74 13.13
C ILE A 320 15.71 -14.91 11.92
N VAL A 321 15.90 -15.43 10.72
CA VAL A 321 15.56 -14.79 9.44
C VAL A 321 14.50 -15.59 8.70
N GLY A 322 13.69 -14.92 7.90
CA GLY A 322 12.63 -15.57 7.11
C GLY A 322 11.53 -14.62 6.69
N TYR A 323 10.68 -15.07 5.77
CA TYR A 323 9.54 -14.30 5.30
C TYR A 323 8.59 -13.90 6.44
N THR A 324 7.84 -12.82 6.22
CA THR A 324 6.71 -12.44 7.06
C THR A 324 5.75 -13.63 7.20
N ASN A 325 5.20 -13.82 8.39
CA ASN A 325 4.37 -14.96 8.76
C ASN A 325 5.03 -16.36 8.70
N ALA A 326 6.36 -16.48 8.58
CA ALA A 326 7.04 -17.77 8.72
C ALA A 326 6.94 -18.39 10.14
N GLY A 327 6.44 -17.62 11.13
CA GLY A 327 6.32 -18.04 12.52
C GLY A 327 7.55 -17.78 13.38
N LYS A 328 8.36 -16.75 13.05
CA LYS A 328 9.59 -16.40 13.78
C LYS A 328 9.32 -16.09 15.26
N SER A 329 8.40 -15.18 15.54
CA SER A 329 8.00 -14.81 16.91
C SER A 329 7.34 -15.98 17.65
N THR A 330 6.52 -16.78 16.95
CA THR A 330 5.91 -18.00 17.48
C THR A 330 6.97 -19.01 17.92
N LEU A 331 8.02 -19.19 17.11
CA LEU A 331 9.14 -20.07 17.44
C LEU A 331 9.89 -19.59 18.67
N ILE A 332 10.17 -18.30 18.79
CA ILE A 332 10.84 -17.73 19.97
C ILE A 332 10.01 -17.99 21.23
N ASN A 333 8.70 -17.74 21.18
CA ASN A 333 7.80 -18.02 22.30
C ASN A 333 7.81 -19.49 22.69
N ALA A 334 7.73 -20.38 21.70
CA ALA A 334 7.72 -21.82 21.93
C ALA A 334 9.05 -22.31 22.54
N LEU A 335 10.18 -21.73 22.13
CA LEU A 335 11.50 -22.09 22.66
C LEU A 335 11.77 -21.50 24.05
N THR A 336 11.30 -20.27 24.31
CA THR A 336 11.62 -19.51 25.53
C THR A 336 10.53 -19.50 26.59
N ASN A 337 9.37 -20.14 26.33
CA ASN A 337 8.17 -20.08 27.17
C ASN A 337 7.73 -18.62 27.49
N ALA A 338 8.01 -17.69 26.57
CA ALA A 338 7.73 -16.27 26.74
C ALA A 338 6.42 -15.84 26.03
N GLU A 339 5.85 -14.72 26.47
CA GLU A 339 4.70 -14.04 25.84
C GLU A 339 5.18 -12.88 24.93
N VAL A 340 5.92 -13.16 23.85
CA VAL A 340 6.08 -12.16 22.78
C VAL A 340 4.77 -12.08 22.00
N TYR A 341 4.34 -10.86 21.64
CA TYR A 341 3.15 -10.69 20.81
C TYR A 341 3.28 -11.49 19.51
N THR A 342 2.31 -12.37 19.26
CA THR A 342 2.24 -13.18 18.04
C THR A 342 0.85 -12.96 17.45
N ALA A 343 0.82 -12.52 16.20
CA ALA A 343 -0.42 -12.35 15.44
C ALA A 343 -0.17 -12.80 14.00
N ASP A 344 -1.23 -13.26 13.35
CA ASP A 344 -1.23 -13.60 11.92
C ASP A 344 -1.29 -12.30 11.08
N GLN A 345 -0.31 -11.43 11.28
CA GLN A 345 -0.19 -10.10 10.69
C GLN A 345 1.21 -9.93 10.10
N LEU A 346 1.31 -9.25 8.95
CA LEU A 346 2.62 -8.97 8.36
C LEU A 346 3.39 -7.99 9.25
N PHE A 347 4.72 -8.15 9.30
CA PHE A 347 5.59 -7.29 10.11
C PHE A 347 5.20 -7.16 11.59
N ALA A 348 4.66 -8.24 12.18
CA ALA A 348 4.36 -8.30 13.62
C ALA A 348 5.56 -7.89 14.50
N THR A 349 6.79 -8.13 14.02
CA THR A 349 8.04 -7.66 14.62
C THR A 349 8.75 -6.71 13.65
N LEU A 350 8.97 -5.46 14.09
CA LEU A 350 9.86 -4.49 13.43
C LEU A 350 11.11 -4.25 14.28
N ASP A 351 10.92 -3.98 15.57
CA ASP A 351 12.04 -3.83 16.51
C ASP A 351 12.57 -5.22 16.93
N PRO A 352 13.89 -5.46 16.85
CA PRO A 352 14.45 -6.76 17.16
C PRO A 352 14.25 -7.11 18.63
N THR A 353 13.85 -8.36 18.89
CA THR A 353 13.63 -8.86 20.25
C THR A 353 14.62 -9.97 20.56
N THR A 354 15.53 -9.72 21.50
CA THR A 354 16.52 -10.72 21.93
C THR A 354 16.10 -11.40 23.23
N ARG A 355 16.16 -12.74 23.25
CA ARG A 355 15.90 -13.58 24.43
C ARG A 355 17.07 -14.52 24.69
N ARG A 356 17.33 -14.78 25.97
CA ARG A 356 18.32 -15.79 26.37
C ARG A 356 17.65 -17.15 26.40
N LEU A 357 18.20 -18.11 25.66
CA LEU A 357 17.83 -19.52 25.76
C LEU A 357 18.97 -20.27 26.46
N SER A 358 18.64 -20.95 27.55
CA SER A 358 19.55 -21.78 28.30
C SER A 358 18.91 -23.13 28.55
N GLY A 359 19.68 -24.20 28.48
CA GLY A 359 19.20 -25.55 28.70
C GLY A 359 20.33 -26.55 28.80
N ILE A 360 19.96 -27.81 28.95
CA ILE A 360 20.88 -28.95 28.84
C ILE A 360 20.50 -29.65 27.54
N ASP A 361 21.50 -29.98 26.73
CA ASP A 361 21.28 -30.78 25.54
C ASP A 361 21.11 -32.24 25.97
N ASP A 362 19.89 -32.77 25.89
CA ASP A 362 19.56 -34.13 26.35
C ASP A 362 20.41 -35.23 25.69
N ASN A 363 20.93 -34.99 24.49
CA ASN A 363 21.76 -35.96 23.77
C ASN A 363 23.22 -35.94 24.24
N THR A 364 23.73 -34.79 24.70
CA THR A 364 25.15 -34.64 25.08
C THR A 364 25.36 -34.42 26.58
N GLY A 365 24.29 -34.13 27.32
CA GLY A 365 24.30 -33.77 28.74
C GLY A 365 24.96 -32.41 29.02
N GLN A 366 25.34 -31.63 28.00
CA GLN A 366 26.06 -30.38 28.19
C GLN A 366 25.12 -29.17 28.30
N PRO A 367 25.41 -28.21 29.19
CA PRO A 367 24.68 -26.96 29.23
C PRO A 367 24.99 -26.13 27.98
N TYR A 368 23.96 -25.53 27.40
CA TYR A 368 24.11 -24.52 26.37
C TYR A 368 23.45 -23.22 26.82
N THR A 369 24.00 -22.09 26.36
CA THR A 369 23.37 -20.77 26.53
C THR A 369 23.69 -19.92 25.32
N PHE A 370 22.66 -19.38 24.69
CA PHE A 370 22.79 -18.46 23.56
C PHE A 370 21.64 -17.45 23.55
N LEU A 371 21.82 -16.37 22.80
CA LEU A 371 20.81 -15.35 22.56
C LEU A 371 20.08 -15.64 21.26
N LEU A 372 18.75 -15.64 21.26
CA LEU A 372 17.91 -15.70 20.07
C LEU A 372 17.32 -14.32 19.81
N THR A 373 17.54 -13.79 18.61
CA THR A 373 17.01 -12.48 18.20
C THR A 373 15.95 -12.66 17.12
N ASP A 374 14.73 -12.18 17.40
CA ASP A 374 13.69 -12.01 16.38
C ASP A 374 14.08 -10.85 15.48
N THR A 375 14.00 -11.04 14.16
CA THR A 375 14.28 -9.99 13.18
C THR A 375 13.04 -9.65 12.38
N VAL A 376 13.06 -8.51 11.71
CA VAL A 376 11.99 -8.09 10.82
C VAL A 376 11.78 -9.14 9.72
N GLY A 377 10.53 -9.43 9.38
CA GLY A 377 10.23 -10.38 8.32
C GLY A 377 10.48 -9.82 6.93
N PHE A 378 10.98 -10.66 6.03
CA PHE A 378 11.11 -10.32 4.62
C PHE A 378 9.77 -10.41 3.90
N ILE A 379 9.62 -9.63 2.83
CA ILE A 379 8.50 -9.70 1.89
C ILE A 379 9.03 -9.90 0.47
N HIS A 380 8.14 -10.24 -0.46
CA HIS A 380 8.50 -10.35 -1.86
C HIS A 380 9.04 -9.00 -2.39
N GLU A 381 10.09 -8.98 -3.21
CA GLU A 381 10.62 -7.77 -3.86
C GLU A 381 10.56 -6.48 -3.02
N LEU A 382 11.47 -6.34 -2.04
CA LEU A 382 11.57 -5.13 -1.23
C LEU A 382 11.86 -3.91 -2.13
N PRO A 383 11.07 -2.84 -2.06
CA PRO A 383 11.32 -1.61 -2.79
C PRO A 383 12.70 -1.02 -2.45
N PRO A 384 13.50 -0.53 -3.42
CA PRO A 384 14.81 0.04 -3.16
C PRO A 384 14.81 1.16 -2.11
N SER A 385 13.75 1.97 -2.05
CA SER A 385 13.59 3.04 -1.04
C SER A 385 13.44 2.52 0.38
N LEU A 386 13.03 1.27 0.56
CA LEU A 386 12.90 0.63 1.86
C LEU A 386 14.15 -0.15 2.27
N VAL A 387 15.02 -0.50 1.32
CA VAL A 387 16.21 -1.32 1.58
C VAL A 387 17.14 -0.65 2.59
N ASP A 388 17.36 0.66 2.52
CA ASP A 388 18.29 1.34 3.43
C ASP A 388 17.74 1.44 4.86
N ALA A 389 16.43 1.67 5.02
CA ALA A 389 15.76 1.63 6.31
C ALA A 389 15.77 0.21 6.91
N PHE A 390 15.53 -0.80 6.08
CA PHE A 390 15.60 -2.21 6.46
C PHE A 390 17.02 -2.65 6.82
N ARG A 391 18.04 -2.28 6.04
CA ARG A 391 19.43 -2.66 6.29
C ARG A 391 19.88 -2.30 7.69
N ALA A 392 19.48 -1.14 8.17
CA ALA A 392 19.79 -0.71 9.53
C ALA A 392 19.03 -1.52 10.61
N THR A 393 17.86 -2.08 10.30
CA THR A 393 17.15 -3.06 11.15
C THR A 393 17.63 -4.52 11.00
N LEU A 394 18.41 -4.79 9.95
CA LEU A 394 19.04 -6.08 9.67
C LEU A 394 20.50 -6.13 10.17
N GLU A 395 20.97 -5.09 10.86
CA GLU A 395 22.29 -5.09 11.51
C GLU A 395 22.45 -6.30 12.43
N GLU A 396 21.40 -6.64 13.19
CA GLU A 396 21.35 -7.80 14.06
C GLU A 396 21.57 -9.13 13.33
N VAL A 397 21.26 -9.21 12.02
CA VAL A 397 21.58 -10.37 11.17
C VAL A 397 23.08 -10.44 10.89
N THR A 398 23.71 -9.30 10.60
CA THR A 398 25.16 -9.22 10.34
C THR A 398 26.01 -9.35 11.61
N GLU A 399 25.42 -9.12 12.78
CA GLU A 399 26.08 -9.23 14.08
C GLU A 399 25.98 -10.62 14.70
N ALA A 400 25.04 -11.45 14.24
CA ALA A 400 24.82 -12.77 14.81
C ALA A 400 25.95 -13.75 14.47
N ASP A 401 26.29 -14.62 15.43
CA ASP A 401 27.29 -15.66 15.24
C ASP A 401 26.80 -16.77 14.30
N ALA A 402 25.48 -16.97 14.23
CA ALA A 402 24.84 -17.89 13.30
C ALA A 402 23.42 -17.41 12.94
N LEU A 403 22.88 -17.95 11.84
CA LEU A 403 21.51 -17.65 11.41
C LEU A 403 20.64 -18.89 11.47
N LEU A 404 19.38 -18.69 11.88
CA LEU A 404 18.32 -19.67 11.70
C LEU A 404 17.37 -19.15 10.61
N HIS A 405 17.37 -19.80 9.45
CA HIS A 405 16.45 -19.46 8.37
C HIS A 405 15.16 -20.25 8.52
N LEU A 406 14.12 -19.58 9.00
CA LEU A 406 12.78 -20.15 9.15
C LEU A 406 11.96 -20.00 7.86
N VAL A 407 11.36 -21.09 7.39
CA VAL A 407 10.57 -21.16 6.17
C VAL A 407 9.19 -21.70 6.48
N ASP A 408 8.15 -21.06 5.99
CA ASP A 408 6.79 -21.61 6.02
C ASP A 408 6.64 -22.68 4.93
N LEU A 409 6.60 -23.96 5.32
CA LEU A 409 6.49 -25.06 4.37
C LEU A 409 5.06 -25.24 3.83
N SER A 410 4.06 -24.71 4.52
CA SER A 410 2.66 -24.74 4.06
C SER A 410 2.42 -23.77 2.89
N HIS A 411 3.32 -22.80 2.70
CA HIS A 411 3.19 -21.81 1.65
C HIS A 411 3.58 -22.40 0.29
N PRO A 412 2.74 -22.32 -0.75
CA PRO A 412 3.06 -22.90 -2.06
C PRO A 412 4.39 -22.39 -2.65
N ALA A 413 4.75 -21.13 -2.38
CA ALA A 413 5.97 -20.49 -2.86
C ALA A 413 7.21 -20.65 -1.94
N TRP A 414 7.24 -21.64 -1.05
CA TRP A 414 8.31 -21.79 -0.05
C TRP A 414 9.73 -21.83 -0.65
N GLN A 415 9.92 -22.44 -1.82
CA GLN A 415 11.21 -22.46 -2.55
C GLN A 415 11.63 -21.05 -2.97
N HIS A 416 10.69 -20.27 -3.51
CA HIS A 416 10.94 -18.89 -3.89
C HIS A 416 11.26 -18.02 -2.67
N HIS A 417 10.61 -18.30 -1.53
CA HIS A 417 10.90 -17.62 -0.27
C HIS A 417 12.34 -17.87 0.20
N ILE A 418 12.82 -19.12 0.13
CA ILE A 418 14.22 -19.44 0.43
C ILE A 418 15.14 -18.63 -0.49
N GLN A 419 14.91 -18.69 -1.80
CA GLN A 419 15.77 -18.01 -2.77
C GLN A 419 15.83 -16.50 -2.53
N SER A 420 14.69 -15.87 -2.26
CA SER A 420 14.64 -14.41 -2.04
C SER A 420 15.38 -13.99 -0.77
N VAL A 421 15.22 -14.73 0.34
CA VAL A 421 15.96 -14.45 1.58
C VAL A 421 17.46 -14.62 1.34
N MET A 422 17.87 -15.70 0.66
CA MET A 422 19.28 -15.94 0.34
C MET A 422 19.87 -14.85 -0.56
N ASN A 423 19.14 -14.35 -1.55
CA ASN A 423 19.58 -13.23 -2.39
C ASN A 423 19.80 -11.97 -1.55
N ILE A 424 18.87 -11.63 -0.66
CA ILE A 424 19.00 -10.45 0.23
C ILE A 424 20.20 -10.60 1.17
N LEU A 425 20.42 -11.79 1.72
CA LEU A 425 21.59 -12.08 2.57
C LEU A 425 22.91 -11.97 1.79
N GLN A 426 22.94 -12.30 0.49
CA GLN A 426 24.12 -12.15 -0.36
C GLN A 426 24.44 -10.69 -0.71
N GLU A 427 23.43 -9.82 -0.75
CA GLU A 427 23.61 -8.38 -0.97
C GLU A 427 24.11 -7.64 0.29
N MET A 428 24.14 -8.31 1.44
CA MET A 428 24.65 -7.70 2.68
C MET A 428 26.17 -7.55 2.63
N PRO A 429 26.71 -6.45 3.18
CA PRO A 429 28.14 -6.13 3.10
C PRO A 429 29.05 -7.07 3.90
N LEU A 430 28.48 -7.88 4.80
CA LEU A 430 29.20 -8.85 5.63
C LEU A 430 28.61 -10.24 5.39
N VAL A 431 29.48 -11.24 5.27
CA VAL A 431 29.07 -12.64 5.16
C VAL A 431 28.46 -13.06 6.51
N PRO A 432 27.19 -13.46 6.55
CA PRO A 432 26.58 -13.94 7.79
C PRO A 432 27.23 -15.25 8.25
N GLY A 433 27.11 -15.55 9.55
CA GLY A 433 27.52 -16.83 10.12
C GLY A 433 26.81 -18.04 9.50
N PRO A 434 27.16 -19.27 9.91
CA PRO A 434 26.54 -20.49 9.38
C PRO A 434 25.01 -20.45 9.52
N ILE A 435 24.32 -20.93 8.48
CA ILE A 435 22.86 -20.86 8.37
C ILE A 435 22.26 -22.25 8.58
N LEU A 436 21.33 -22.38 9.52
CA LEU A 436 20.48 -23.56 9.69
C LEU A 436 19.11 -23.30 9.07
N LEU A 437 18.74 -24.10 8.07
CA LEU A 437 17.41 -24.07 7.46
C LEU A 437 16.41 -24.84 8.33
N VAL A 438 15.27 -24.21 8.62
CA VAL A 438 14.21 -24.77 9.45
C VAL A 438 12.87 -24.59 8.75
N PHE A 439 12.22 -25.70 8.41
CA PHE A 439 10.86 -25.72 7.89
C PHE A 439 9.86 -25.74 9.04
N ASN A 440 8.99 -24.74 9.07
CA ASN A 440 7.92 -24.58 10.05
C ASN A 440 6.56 -24.90 9.43
N LYS A 441 5.54 -25.02 10.30
CA LYS A 441 4.13 -25.30 9.96
C LYS A 441 3.91 -26.67 9.31
N ILE A 442 4.72 -27.67 9.67
CA ILE A 442 4.55 -29.05 9.17
C ILE A 442 3.21 -29.69 9.57
N ASP A 443 2.48 -29.09 10.50
CA ASP A 443 1.13 -29.49 10.89
C ASP A 443 0.06 -29.12 9.84
N THR A 444 0.38 -28.24 8.89
CA THR A 444 -0.56 -27.72 7.89
C THR A 444 -0.17 -28.05 6.44
N VAL A 445 1.02 -28.60 6.23
CA VAL A 445 1.52 -28.99 4.90
C VAL A 445 0.95 -30.33 4.46
N ASP A 446 0.74 -30.52 3.16
CA ASP A 446 0.44 -31.82 2.59
C ASP A 446 1.67 -32.77 2.62
N GLY A 447 1.39 -34.07 2.60
CA GLY A 447 2.44 -35.09 2.73
C GLY A 447 3.36 -35.22 1.52
N GLU A 448 2.98 -34.71 0.34
CA GLU A 448 3.83 -34.72 -0.86
C GLU A 448 4.88 -33.61 -0.76
N THR A 449 4.44 -32.38 -0.48
CA THR A 449 5.33 -31.23 -0.27
C THR A 449 6.33 -31.49 0.87
N LEU A 450 5.91 -32.15 1.96
CA LEU A 450 6.81 -32.51 3.05
C LEU A 450 7.92 -33.48 2.60
N LYS A 451 7.59 -34.49 1.79
CA LYS A 451 8.58 -35.45 1.26
C LYS A 451 9.55 -34.76 0.31
N VAL A 452 9.06 -33.93 -0.60
CA VAL A 452 9.90 -33.16 -1.51
C VAL A 452 10.91 -32.30 -0.73
N ALA A 453 10.45 -31.59 0.30
CA ALA A 453 11.35 -30.78 1.12
C ALA A 453 12.39 -31.62 1.90
N GLN A 454 12.02 -32.82 2.38
CA GLN A 454 12.95 -33.73 3.05
C GLN A 454 14.01 -34.30 2.09
N GLU A 455 13.63 -34.59 0.85
CA GLU A 455 14.54 -35.07 -0.20
C GLU A 455 15.49 -33.98 -0.68
N GLU A 456 14.99 -32.77 -0.92
CA GLU A 456 15.79 -31.62 -1.38
C GLU A 456 16.70 -31.05 -0.29
N TYR A 457 16.24 -31.05 0.97
CA TYR A 457 16.95 -30.45 2.10
C TYR A 457 17.13 -31.44 3.27
N PRO A 458 17.94 -32.49 3.10
CA PRO A 458 18.08 -33.57 4.10
C PRO A 458 18.73 -33.12 5.42
N LEU A 459 19.41 -31.97 5.43
CA LEU A 459 20.04 -31.39 6.62
C LEU A 459 19.14 -30.38 7.36
N ALA A 460 17.97 -30.04 6.80
CA ALA A 460 17.04 -29.09 7.42
C ALA A 460 16.32 -29.70 8.63
N VAL A 461 15.82 -28.83 9.51
CA VAL A 461 14.97 -29.23 10.64
C VAL A 461 13.52 -28.97 10.31
N PHE A 462 12.65 -29.92 10.62
CA PHE A 462 11.21 -29.84 10.36
C PHE A 462 10.47 -29.71 11.69
N ILE A 463 9.71 -28.62 11.87
CA ILE A 463 9.03 -28.28 13.12
C ILE A 463 7.60 -27.79 12.91
N SER A 464 6.81 -27.84 13.98
CA SER A 464 5.63 -27.00 14.14
C SER A 464 5.81 -26.17 15.41
N ALA A 465 6.05 -24.87 15.25
CA ALA A 465 6.20 -23.97 16.39
C ALA A 465 4.91 -23.84 17.20
N SER A 466 3.74 -23.86 16.55
CA SER A 466 2.41 -23.78 17.18
C SER A 466 2.11 -25.04 18.00
N GLN A 467 2.36 -26.23 17.43
CA GLN A 467 2.11 -27.52 18.07
C GLN A 467 3.29 -28.01 18.93
N ARG A 468 4.37 -27.24 19.00
CA ARG A 468 5.63 -27.58 19.69
C ARG A 468 6.26 -28.91 19.22
N LEU A 469 6.06 -29.27 17.96
CA LEU A 469 6.63 -30.48 17.37
C LEU A 469 8.04 -30.21 16.84
N GLY A 470 8.96 -31.15 17.05
CA GLY A 470 10.35 -31.09 16.55
C GLY A 470 11.26 -30.08 17.27
N LEU A 471 10.80 -29.43 18.34
CA LEU A 471 11.58 -28.40 19.04
C LEU A 471 12.81 -28.95 19.77
N GLU A 472 12.77 -30.18 20.28
CA GLU A 472 13.97 -30.79 20.91
C GLU A 472 15.07 -31.06 19.88
N THR A 473 14.70 -31.58 18.70
CA THR A 473 15.63 -31.74 17.58
C THR A 473 16.22 -30.38 17.16
N LEU A 474 15.39 -29.34 17.13
CA LEU A 474 15.85 -27.99 16.83
C LEU A 474 16.84 -27.46 17.89
N ARG A 475 16.54 -27.62 19.19
CA ARG A 475 17.43 -27.19 20.28
C ARG A 475 18.80 -27.87 20.17
N HIS A 476 18.82 -29.17 19.90
CA HIS A 476 20.06 -29.92 19.69
C HIS A 476 20.85 -29.38 18.49
N LYS A 477 20.19 -29.15 17.35
CA LYS A 477 20.83 -28.59 16.15
C LYS A 477 21.34 -27.16 16.35
N LEU A 478 20.61 -26.33 17.11
CA LEU A 478 21.05 -24.99 17.48
C LEU A 478 22.30 -25.02 18.36
N SER A 479 22.35 -25.93 19.34
CA SER A 479 23.55 -26.15 20.17
C SER A 479 24.77 -26.50 19.31
N GLN A 480 24.61 -27.42 18.35
CA GLN A 480 25.67 -27.80 17.41
C GLN A 480 26.09 -26.62 16.51
N LEU A 481 25.13 -25.86 15.99
CA LEU A 481 25.38 -24.70 15.14
C LEU A 481 26.22 -23.65 15.85
N VAL A 482 25.89 -23.35 17.11
CA VAL A 482 26.63 -22.42 17.96
C VAL A 482 28.06 -22.89 18.21
N GLN A 483 28.25 -24.16 18.55
CA GLN A 483 29.59 -24.73 18.74
C GLN A 483 30.43 -24.66 17.47
N TYR A 484 29.82 -24.90 16.31
CA TYR A 484 30.47 -24.78 15.01
C TYR A 484 30.87 -23.34 14.69
N ALA A 485 29.96 -22.38 14.91
CA ALA A 485 30.22 -20.96 14.72
C ALA A 485 31.43 -20.50 15.57
N LEU A 486 31.41 -20.78 16.88
CA LEU A 486 32.48 -20.39 17.80
C LEU A 486 33.86 -20.95 17.43
N LYS A 487 33.93 -22.20 16.94
CA LYS A 487 35.19 -22.81 16.49
C LYS A 487 35.76 -22.11 15.26
N ASN A 488 34.91 -21.69 14.33
CA ASN A 488 35.33 -21.02 13.10
C ASN A 488 35.61 -19.52 13.29
N SER A 489 35.02 -18.87 14.30
CA SER A 489 35.31 -17.47 14.67
C SER A 489 36.65 -17.28 15.38
N SER A 490 37.33 -18.37 15.76
CA SER A 490 38.58 -18.38 16.54
C SER A 490 39.86 -18.42 15.68
N PHE A 491 39.72 -18.35 14.35
CA PHE A 491 40.80 -18.21 13.35
C PHE A 491 40.62 -16.89 12.60
#